data_AF-A0A437AFV9-F1
#
_entry.id   AF-A0A437AFV9-F1
#
_cell.length_a   1.000
_cell.length_b   1.000
_cell.length_c   1.000
_cell.angle_alpha   90.00
_cell.angle_beta   90.00
_cell.angle_gamma   90.00
#
_symmetry.space_group_name_H-M   'P 1'
#
loop_
_entity.id
_entity.type
_entity.pdbx_description
1 polymer ?
#
loop_
_entity_poly.entity_id
_entity_poly.type
_entity_poly.pdbx_seq_one_letter_code
_entity_poly.pdbx_strand_id
1 'polypeptide(L)'
;MSAALRGVLFAVRPPLRLVSIGTPNCSIAKRLGPMIPHAQISTSIVRLQGNPTQPLDKVSSADWATNSPTPASTSIPSIPPSYHTKLPPRLGSTAGRSIAVRGGDVAGAFMQLRRVCAENSISRDAVAQRFYERPGIKKKRLRRERFRRRFKESFKRMVNTVLEMKRQGI
;
A
#
# COMPACT_ATOMS: atom_id res chain seq x y z
N MET A 1 21.01 -23.43 65.55
CA MET A 1 19.89 -24.39 65.41
C MET A 1 18.75 -23.73 64.65
N SER A 2 18.05 -24.51 63.83
CA SER A 2 16.78 -24.22 63.13
C SER A 2 16.82 -23.54 61.76
N ALA A 3 16.62 -24.39 60.75
CA ALA A 3 16.28 -24.10 59.38
C ALA A 3 14.78 -23.78 59.23
N ALA A 4 14.41 -22.99 58.22
CA ALA A 4 13.04 -22.92 57.74
C ALA A 4 13.02 -22.78 56.20
N LEU A 5 12.85 -23.93 55.55
CA LEU A 5 12.55 -24.09 54.13
C LEU A 5 11.20 -23.41 53.82
N ARG A 6 11.19 -22.40 52.94
CA ARG A 6 9.94 -21.87 52.35
C ARG A 6 9.73 -22.54 51.00
N GLY A 7 8.79 -23.47 50.96
CA GLY A 7 8.39 -24.23 49.79
C GLY A 7 7.81 -23.35 48.69
N VAL A 8 8.27 -23.57 47.46
CA VAL A 8 7.72 -23.02 46.23
C VAL A 8 6.49 -23.84 45.86
N LEU A 9 5.30 -23.28 46.09
CA LEU A 9 4.06 -23.83 45.57
C LEU A 9 3.97 -23.55 44.06
N PHE A 10 4.36 -24.54 43.25
CA PHE A 10 4.06 -24.56 41.83
C PHE A 10 2.55 -24.73 41.64
N ALA A 11 1.85 -23.63 41.32
CA ALA A 11 0.47 -23.68 40.87
C ALA A 11 0.42 -24.30 39.46
N VAL A 12 0.13 -25.60 39.37
CA VAL A 12 -0.16 -26.28 38.11
C VAL A 12 -1.48 -25.75 37.57
N ARG A 13 -1.44 -24.88 36.56
CA ARG A 13 -2.62 -24.45 35.81
C ARG A 13 -3.24 -25.67 35.13
N PRO A 14 -4.54 -25.96 35.31
CA PRO A 14 -5.20 -27.03 34.58
C PRO A 14 -5.23 -26.70 33.06
N PRO A 15 -5.13 -27.71 32.18
CA PRO A 15 -5.19 -27.48 30.73
C PRO A 15 -6.60 -27.01 30.33
N LEU A 16 -6.64 -25.93 29.55
CA LEU A 16 -7.86 -25.39 28.98
C LEU A 16 -8.51 -26.44 28.07
N ARG A 17 -9.71 -26.91 28.42
CA ARG A 17 -10.55 -27.72 27.54
C ARG A 17 -10.86 -26.93 26.27
N LEU A 18 -10.42 -27.45 25.12
CA LEU A 18 -10.83 -26.98 23.80
C LEU A 18 -12.33 -27.26 23.61
N VAL A 19 -13.14 -26.22 23.77
CA VAL A 19 -14.54 -26.25 23.31
C VAL A 19 -14.50 -26.17 21.79
N SER A 20 -14.92 -27.24 21.13
CA SER A 20 -15.13 -27.31 19.69
C SER A 20 -16.22 -26.30 19.30
N ILE A 21 -15.81 -25.17 18.73
CA ILE A 21 -16.71 -24.18 18.19
C ILE A 21 -17.17 -24.73 16.83
N GLY A 22 -18.44 -25.13 16.76
CA GLY A 22 -19.06 -25.65 15.55
C GLY A 22 -18.78 -24.76 14.33
N THR A 23 -18.41 -25.40 13.23
CA THR A 23 -18.23 -24.76 11.94
C THR A 23 -19.59 -24.22 11.45
N PRO A 24 -19.69 -22.95 11.03
CA PRO A 24 -20.88 -22.49 10.32
C PRO A 24 -20.89 -23.13 8.93
N ASN A 25 -21.93 -23.93 8.70
CA ASN A 25 -22.25 -24.59 7.44
C ASN A 25 -22.43 -23.53 6.33
N CYS A 26 -21.46 -23.38 5.44
CA CYS A 26 -21.52 -22.46 4.30
C CYS A 26 -21.82 -23.23 3.02
N SER A 27 -23.10 -23.46 2.75
CA SER A 27 -23.58 -23.96 1.46
C SER A 27 -23.60 -22.83 0.41
N ILE A 28 -22.42 -22.45 -0.08
CA ILE A 28 -22.30 -21.66 -1.32
C ILE A 28 -22.55 -22.61 -2.49
N ALA A 29 -23.81 -22.66 -2.94
CA ALA A 29 -24.18 -23.32 -4.18
C ALA A 29 -23.50 -22.61 -5.36
N LYS A 30 -22.54 -23.28 -5.99
CA LYS A 30 -21.90 -22.83 -7.23
C LYS A 30 -22.87 -23.09 -8.38
N ARG A 31 -23.62 -22.08 -8.84
CA ARG A 31 -24.17 -22.09 -10.20
C ARG A 31 -23.03 -21.77 -11.17
N LEU A 32 -22.49 -22.81 -11.81
CA LEU A 32 -21.61 -22.67 -12.96
C LEU A 32 -22.50 -22.37 -14.18
N GLY A 33 -22.42 -21.13 -14.70
CA GLY A 33 -23.00 -20.79 -15.99
C GLY A 33 -22.07 -21.24 -17.14
N PRO A 34 -22.62 -21.45 -18.35
CA PRO A 34 -21.86 -21.98 -19.49
C PRO A 34 -20.80 -21.01 -20.01
N MET A 35 -19.67 -21.60 -20.39
CA MET A 35 -18.47 -20.97 -20.94
C MET A 35 -18.75 -20.38 -22.34
N ILE A 36 -18.49 -19.08 -22.51
CA ILE A 36 -18.47 -18.41 -23.82
C ILE A 36 -17.03 -18.47 -24.36
N PRO A 37 -16.77 -19.01 -25.56
CA PRO A 37 -15.43 -19.05 -26.13
C PRO A 37 -15.02 -17.73 -26.81
N HIS A 38 -13.82 -17.29 -26.43
CA HIS A 38 -12.72 -16.76 -27.25
C HIS A 38 -12.89 -15.45 -28.04
N ALA A 39 -12.09 -14.44 -27.67
CA ALA A 39 -11.58 -13.40 -28.57
C ALA A 39 -10.05 -13.34 -28.45
N GLN A 40 -9.35 -13.61 -29.57
CA GLN A 40 -7.89 -13.50 -29.69
C GLN A 40 -7.51 -12.00 -29.62
N ILE A 41 -7.00 -11.52 -28.49
CA ILE A 41 -6.40 -10.18 -28.43
C ILE A 41 -4.92 -10.32 -28.75
N SER A 42 -4.56 -9.99 -30.00
CA SER A 42 -3.18 -9.82 -30.45
C SER A 42 -2.58 -8.61 -29.74
N THR A 43 -1.69 -8.83 -28.77
CA THR A 43 -0.89 -7.76 -28.16
C THR A 43 0.52 -7.79 -28.73
N SER A 44 0.74 -6.99 -29.78
CA SER A 44 2.09 -6.64 -30.22
C SER A 44 2.80 -5.90 -29.09
N ILE A 45 3.80 -6.54 -28.50
CA ILE A 45 4.70 -5.97 -27.50
C ILE A 45 5.59 -4.93 -28.19
N VAL A 46 5.35 -3.64 -27.94
CA VAL A 46 6.33 -2.59 -28.23
C VAL A 46 7.42 -2.68 -27.17
N ARG A 47 8.59 -3.20 -27.57
CA ARG A 47 9.83 -3.16 -26.79
C ARG A 47 10.28 -1.70 -26.68
N LEU A 48 10.21 -1.12 -25.48
CA LEU A 48 11.03 0.06 -25.14
C LEU A 48 12.46 -0.43 -24.95
N GLN A 49 13.35 0.04 -25.82
CA GLN A 49 14.78 -0.24 -25.72
C GLN A 49 15.37 0.40 -24.45
N GLY A 50 16.19 -0.39 -23.75
CA GLY A 50 16.96 0.05 -22.60
C GLY A 50 18.10 0.96 -23.01
N ASN A 51 18.36 1.97 -22.21
CA ASN A 51 19.52 2.84 -22.34
C ASN A 51 20.73 2.16 -21.64
N PRO A 52 21.91 2.05 -22.27
CA PRO A 52 23.06 1.39 -21.67
C PRO A 52 23.63 2.21 -20.51
N THR A 53 23.76 1.56 -19.35
CA THR A 53 24.49 2.04 -18.17
C THR A 53 25.99 2.09 -18.49
N GLN A 54 26.59 3.27 -18.44
CA GLN A 54 28.04 3.45 -18.46
C GLN A 54 28.62 3.13 -17.06
N PRO A 55 29.80 2.50 -16.95
CA PRO A 55 30.42 2.17 -15.67
C PRO A 55 31.07 3.43 -15.08
N LEU A 56 31.02 3.59 -13.76
CA LEU A 56 31.77 4.63 -13.05
C LEU A 56 32.76 3.96 -12.09
N ASP A 57 34.02 4.16 -12.43
CA ASP A 57 35.18 3.63 -11.75
C ASP A 57 35.38 4.35 -10.41
N LYS A 58 35.83 3.60 -9.41
CA LYS A 58 36.24 4.09 -8.09
C LYS A 58 37.58 4.81 -8.19
N VAL A 59 37.77 5.90 -7.44
CA VAL A 59 38.77 6.01 -6.35
C VAL A 59 38.74 7.40 -5.68
N SER A 60 38.64 7.34 -4.35
CA SER A 60 39.16 8.22 -3.28
C SER A 60 39.78 9.58 -3.63
N SER A 61 39.29 10.65 -2.99
CA SER A 61 40.05 11.30 -1.91
C SER A 61 39.18 12.29 -1.14
N ALA A 62 39.36 12.29 0.18
CA ALA A 62 38.77 13.23 1.10
C ALA A 62 39.63 14.50 1.12
N ASP A 63 39.15 15.58 0.51
CA ASP A 63 39.72 16.91 0.66
C ASP A 63 38.65 17.83 1.26
N TRP A 64 38.81 18.14 2.53
CA TRP A 64 38.01 19.15 3.22
C TRP A 64 38.68 20.51 3.00
N ALA A 65 37.89 21.43 2.44
CA ALA A 65 38.12 22.87 2.35
C ALA A 65 38.82 23.44 1.09
N THR A 66 38.16 24.50 0.62
CA THR A 66 38.70 25.64 -0.14
C THR A 66 38.94 25.40 -1.63
N ASN A 67 37.84 25.42 -2.39
CA ASN A 67 37.65 26.27 -3.56
C ASN A 67 36.19 26.06 -3.99
N SER A 68 35.40 27.12 -4.00
CA SER A 68 34.04 27.10 -4.56
C SER A 68 34.09 27.68 -5.97
N PRO A 69 34.33 26.88 -7.03
CA PRO A 69 33.96 27.29 -8.36
C PRO A 69 32.44 27.27 -8.43
N THR A 70 31.87 28.46 -8.57
CA THR A 70 30.45 28.72 -8.83
C THR A 70 29.95 27.77 -9.92
N PRO A 71 29.08 26.79 -9.63
CA PRO A 71 28.40 26.09 -10.70
C PRO A 71 27.43 27.10 -11.32
N ALA A 72 27.67 27.40 -12.61
CA ALA A 72 26.73 28.11 -13.46
C ALA A 72 25.31 27.68 -13.12
N SER A 73 24.48 28.67 -12.83
CA SER A 73 23.05 28.51 -12.59
C SER A 73 22.42 27.84 -13.81
N THR A 74 22.35 26.51 -13.78
CA THR A 74 21.34 25.77 -14.54
C THR A 74 20.02 26.37 -14.08
N SER A 75 19.47 27.24 -14.92
CA SER A 75 18.17 27.84 -14.73
C SER A 75 17.19 26.69 -14.67
N ILE A 76 16.82 26.29 -13.45
CA ILE A 76 15.62 25.51 -13.22
C ILE A 76 14.55 26.29 -13.97
N PRO A 77 13.88 25.73 -14.99
CA PRO A 77 12.75 26.43 -15.58
C PRO A 77 11.79 26.67 -14.43
N SER A 78 11.67 27.93 -14.02
CA SER A 78 10.73 28.35 -13.01
C SER A 78 9.37 28.03 -13.59
N ILE A 79 8.83 26.87 -13.23
CA ILE A 79 7.44 26.54 -13.52
C ILE A 79 6.69 27.72 -12.95
N PRO A 80 6.06 28.56 -13.78
CA PRO A 80 5.36 29.73 -13.28
C PRO A 80 4.38 29.22 -12.22
N PRO A 81 4.24 29.91 -11.06
CA PRO A 81 3.24 29.50 -10.09
C PRO A 81 1.94 29.37 -10.86
N SER A 82 1.44 28.14 -10.95
CA SER A 82 0.18 27.86 -11.61
C SER A 82 -0.79 28.89 -11.05
N TYR A 83 -1.29 29.76 -11.93
CA TYR A 83 -2.34 30.71 -11.61
C TYR A 83 -3.57 29.86 -11.33
N HIS A 84 -3.56 29.28 -10.12
CA HIS A 84 -4.73 28.90 -9.39
C HIS A 84 -5.78 29.94 -9.75
N THR A 85 -6.86 29.45 -10.37
CA THR A 85 -8.10 30.19 -10.57
C THR A 85 -8.25 31.17 -9.42
N LYS A 86 -8.56 32.45 -9.68
CA LYS A 86 -8.66 33.55 -8.68
C LYS A 86 -9.66 33.31 -7.53
N LEU A 87 -10.16 32.09 -7.40
CA LEU A 87 -11.07 31.60 -6.39
C LEU A 87 -10.31 30.73 -5.39
N PRO A 88 -10.60 30.86 -4.08
CA PRO A 88 -10.02 29.99 -3.07
C PRO A 88 -10.33 28.52 -3.39
N PRO A 89 -9.45 27.58 -2.97
CA PRO A 89 -9.71 26.16 -3.14
C PRO A 89 -11.04 25.79 -2.48
N ARG A 90 -11.74 24.80 -3.04
CA ARG A 90 -13.00 24.32 -2.43
C ARG A 90 -12.67 23.66 -1.09
N LEU A 91 -13.22 24.19 0.00
CA LEU A 91 -12.99 23.71 1.38
C LEU A 91 -14.15 22.88 1.96
N GLY A 92 -15.17 22.56 1.16
CA GLY A 92 -16.36 21.80 1.63
C GLY A 92 -16.18 20.28 1.68
N SER A 93 -17.20 19.56 2.15
CA SER A 93 -17.24 18.08 2.16
C SER A 93 -17.17 17.43 0.77
N THR A 94 -17.49 18.20 -0.27
CA THR A 94 -17.35 17.85 -1.69
C THR A 94 -15.92 18.05 -2.22
N ALA A 95 -15.05 18.72 -1.45
CA ALA A 95 -13.64 18.85 -1.78
C ALA A 95 -12.99 17.46 -1.81
N GLY A 96 -12.29 17.13 -2.90
CA GLY A 96 -11.70 15.81 -3.10
C GLY A 96 -12.70 14.71 -3.49
N ARG A 97 -13.97 15.03 -3.79
CA ARG A 97 -15.00 14.11 -4.32
C ARG A 97 -15.67 14.62 -5.60
N SER A 98 -15.07 15.63 -6.23
CA SER A 98 -15.55 16.25 -7.45
C SER A 98 -14.43 16.27 -8.48
N ILE A 99 -14.80 16.00 -9.74
CA ILE A 99 -13.90 16.01 -10.88
C ILE A 99 -14.61 16.73 -12.01
N ALA A 100 -13.90 17.67 -12.64
CA ALA A 100 -14.41 18.35 -13.83
C ALA A 100 -14.30 17.41 -15.04
N VAL A 101 -15.42 17.20 -15.74
CA VAL A 101 -15.42 16.45 -17.00
C VAL A 101 -14.67 17.26 -18.05
N ARG A 102 -13.69 16.64 -18.73
CA ARG A 102 -12.90 17.26 -19.79
C ARG A 102 -13.16 16.52 -21.10
N GLY A 103 -13.31 17.27 -22.19
CA GLY A 103 -13.49 16.69 -23.53
C GLY A 103 -14.74 15.84 -23.72
N GLY A 104 -15.78 16.03 -22.90
CA GLY A 104 -17.03 15.26 -22.98
C GLY A 104 -16.94 13.79 -22.55
N ASP A 105 -15.76 13.29 -22.15
CA ASP A 105 -15.59 11.92 -21.67
C ASP A 105 -16.07 11.78 -20.22
N VAL A 106 -17.36 11.53 -20.10
CA VAL A 106 -18.03 11.30 -18.81
C VAL A 106 -17.61 9.95 -18.21
N ALA A 107 -17.36 8.94 -19.04
CA ALA A 107 -16.98 7.61 -18.58
C ALA A 107 -15.60 7.63 -17.90
N GLY A 108 -14.61 8.27 -18.54
CA GLY A 108 -13.29 8.50 -17.97
C GLY A 108 -13.34 9.31 -16.68
N ALA A 109 -14.18 10.35 -16.64
CA ALA A 109 -14.38 11.15 -15.44
C ALA A 109 -14.94 10.32 -14.26
N PHE A 110 -15.87 9.40 -14.52
CA PHE A 110 -16.38 8.49 -13.48
C PHE A 110 -15.32 7.49 -12.99
N MET A 111 -14.48 6.97 -13.87
CA MET A 111 -13.38 6.08 -13.46
C MET A 111 -12.35 6.82 -12.60
N GLN A 112 -12.02 8.06 -12.98
CA GLN A 112 -11.17 8.92 -12.19
C GLN A 112 -11.80 9.21 -10.81
N LEU A 113 -13.11 9.50 -10.78
CA LEU A 113 -13.83 9.77 -9.54
C LEU A 113 -13.82 8.55 -8.61
N ARG A 114 -14.03 7.35 -9.17
CA ARG A 114 -13.94 6.10 -8.44
C ARG A 114 -12.57 5.88 -7.81
N ARG A 115 -11.49 6.19 -8.53
CA ARG A 115 -10.11 6.13 -8.01
C ARG A 115 -9.91 7.09 -6.84
N VAL A 116 -10.30 8.36 -7.00
CA VAL A 116 -10.19 9.38 -5.95
C VAL A 116 -10.96 8.96 -4.69
N CYS A 117 -12.18 8.44 -4.85
CA CYS A 117 -12.95 7.93 -3.72
C CYS A 117 -12.31 6.74 -3.01
N ALA A 118 -11.61 5.87 -3.76
CA ALA A 118 -10.89 4.72 -3.21
C ALA A 118 -9.60 5.11 -2.48
N GLU A 119 -8.84 6.08 -3.01
CA GLU A 119 -7.64 6.65 -2.37
C GLU A 119 -8.01 7.29 -1.02
N ASN A 120 -9.11 8.04 -0.99
CA ASN A 120 -9.66 8.63 0.23
C ASN A 120 -10.40 7.63 1.14
N SER A 121 -10.48 6.34 0.75
CA SER A 121 -11.12 5.27 1.54
C SER A 121 -12.59 5.51 1.93
N ILE A 122 -13.33 6.36 1.21
CA ILE A 122 -14.69 6.83 1.58
C ILE A 122 -15.66 5.66 1.76
N SER A 123 -15.66 4.70 0.84
CA SER A 123 -16.56 3.54 0.91
C SER A 123 -16.25 2.66 2.13
N ARG A 124 -14.99 2.55 2.54
CA ARG A 124 -14.60 1.78 3.73
C ARG A 124 -15.07 2.48 4.99
N ASP A 125 -14.92 3.79 5.04
CA ASP A 125 -15.34 4.61 6.18
C ASP A 125 -16.87 4.60 6.33
N ALA A 126 -17.61 4.72 5.23
CA ALA A 126 -19.07 4.63 5.23
C ALA A 126 -19.57 3.28 5.79
N VAL A 127 -18.92 2.17 5.41
CA VAL A 127 -19.24 0.84 5.94
C VAL A 127 -18.85 0.72 7.42
N ALA A 128 -17.69 1.24 7.81
CA ALA A 128 -17.21 1.19 9.18
C ALA A 128 -18.05 2.06 10.14
N GLN A 129 -18.62 3.17 9.66
CA GLN A 129 -19.47 4.06 10.42
C GLN A 129 -20.92 3.55 10.58
N ARG A 130 -21.34 2.57 9.77
CA ARG A 130 -22.71 2.01 9.81
C ARG A 130 -23.12 1.51 11.20
N PHE A 131 -22.17 1.00 11.98
CA PHE A 131 -22.39 0.51 13.33
C PHE A 131 -21.28 0.98 14.27
N TYR A 132 -21.63 1.18 15.54
CA TYR A 132 -20.64 1.49 16.57
C TYR A 132 -19.72 0.29 16.83
N GLU A 133 -18.42 0.48 16.61
CA GLU A 133 -17.39 -0.49 16.99
C GLU A 133 -16.78 -0.09 18.35
N ARG A 134 -16.89 -0.96 19.35
CA ARG A 134 -16.30 -0.74 20.68
C ARG A 134 -14.77 -0.51 20.56
N PRO A 135 -14.18 0.46 21.27
CA PRO A 135 -12.78 0.86 21.08
C PRO A 135 -11.77 -0.27 21.29
N GLY A 136 -12.03 -1.20 22.21
CA GLY A 136 -11.16 -2.36 22.42
C GLY A 136 -11.10 -3.31 21.21
N ILE A 137 -12.24 -3.52 20.54
CA ILE A 137 -12.33 -4.35 19.34
C ILE A 137 -11.67 -3.63 18.16
N LYS A 138 -11.94 -2.32 18.01
CA LYS A 138 -11.29 -1.46 17.02
C LYS A 138 -9.77 -1.49 17.09
N LYS A 139 -9.19 -1.38 18.30
CA LYS A 139 -7.73 -1.49 18.51
C LYS A 139 -7.19 -2.86 18.06
N LYS A 140 -7.87 -3.95 18.40
CA LYS A 140 -7.47 -5.32 17.98
C LYS A 140 -7.53 -5.47 16.46
N ARG A 141 -8.60 -4.98 15.81
CA ARG A 141 -8.75 -4.98 14.36
C ARG A 141 -7.63 -4.19 13.69
N LEU A 142 -7.41 -2.94 14.08
CA LEU A 142 -6.36 -2.09 13.52
C LEU A 142 -4.96 -2.70 13.68
N ARG A 143 -4.67 -3.34 14.82
CA ARG A 143 -3.39 -4.05 15.02
C ARG A 143 -3.20 -5.18 14.01
N ARG A 144 -4.23 -6.02 13.81
CA ARG A 144 -4.18 -7.13 12.83
C ARG A 144 -4.08 -6.62 11.39
N GLU A 145 -4.83 -5.58 11.03
CA GLU A 145 -4.77 -4.98 9.69
C GLU A 145 -3.39 -4.40 9.38
N ARG A 146 -2.81 -3.61 10.30
CA ARG A 146 -1.47 -3.05 10.15
C ARG A 146 -0.41 -4.14 10.04
N PHE A 147 -0.51 -5.20 10.85
CA PHE A 147 0.39 -6.36 10.74
C PHE A 147 0.30 -7.03 9.37
N ARG A 148 -0.91 -7.33 8.89
CA ARG A 148 -1.11 -7.92 7.55
C ARG A 148 -0.56 -7.03 6.43
N ARG A 149 -0.71 -5.71 6.54
CA ARG A 149 -0.17 -4.74 5.58
C ARG A 149 1.37 -4.77 5.57
N ARG A 150 2.01 -4.69 6.74
CA ARG A 150 3.46 -4.74 6.88
C ARG A 150 4.03 -6.07 6.40
N PHE A 151 3.43 -7.18 6.82
CA PHE A 151 3.85 -8.51 6.40
C PHE A 151 3.80 -8.66 4.87
N LYS A 152 2.70 -8.26 4.24
CA LYS A 152 2.56 -8.28 2.77
C LYS A 152 3.61 -7.41 2.09
N GLU A 153 3.93 -6.25 2.65
CA GLU A 153 4.94 -5.35 2.13
C GLU A 153 6.35 -5.94 2.23
N SER A 154 6.73 -6.46 3.40
CA SER A 154 8.02 -7.14 3.61
C SER A 154 8.16 -8.35 2.68
N PHE A 155 7.11 -9.17 2.54
CA PHE A 155 7.12 -10.32 1.65
C PHE A 155 7.32 -9.92 0.18
N LYS A 156 6.60 -8.89 -0.29
CA LYS A 156 6.80 -8.34 -1.64
C LYS A 156 8.22 -7.85 -1.87
N ARG A 157 8.82 -7.16 -0.89
CA ARG A 157 10.21 -6.69 -0.96
C ARG A 157 11.17 -7.87 -1.12
N MET A 158 11.03 -8.91 -0.28
CA MET A 158 11.85 -10.12 -0.37
C MET A 158 11.76 -10.78 -1.75
N VAL A 159 10.54 -10.98 -2.27
CA VAL A 159 10.33 -11.57 -3.59
C VAL A 159 10.96 -10.70 -4.68
N ASN A 160 10.79 -9.38 -4.62
CA ASN A 160 11.41 -8.48 -5.57
C ASN A 160 12.94 -8.55 -5.54
N THR A 161 13.55 -8.61 -4.34
CA THR A 161 15.00 -8.81 -4.20
C THR A 161 15.46 -10.13 -4.81
N VAL A 162 14.73 -11.23 -4.57
CA VAL A 162 15.05 -12.54 -5.18
C VAL A 162 14.95 -12.48 -6.72
N LEU A 163 13.91 -11.83 -7.24
CA LEU A 163 13.76 -11.64 -8.69
C LEU A 163 14.85 -10.76 -9.29
N GLU A 164 15.33 -9.77 -8.53
CA GLU A 164 16.45 -8.91 -8.91
C GLU A 164 17.77 -9.70 -8.94
N MET A 165 18.07 -10.49 -7.92
CA MET A 165 19.26 -11.38 -7.90
C MET A 165 19.23 -12.36 -9.06
N LYS A 166 18.07 -13.01 -9.29
CA LYS A 166 17.84 -13.88 -10.44
C LYS A 166 18.08 -13.17 -11.78
N ARG A 167 17.67 -11.89 -11.90
CA ARG A 167 17.90 -11.08 -13.10
C ARG A 167 19.38 -10.74 -13.29
N GLN A 168 20.10 -10.51 -12.20
CA GLN A 168 21.55 -10.29 -12.21
C GLN A 168 22.34 -11.57 -12.53
N GLY A 169 21.72 -12.75 -12.38
CA GLY A 169 22.35 -14.05 -12.60
C GLY A 169 23.00 -14.65 -11.36
N ILE A 170 22.59 -14.19 -10.17
CA ILE A 170 22.94 -14.76 -8.85
C ILE A 170 21.84 -15.71 -8.39
#